data_AF-A0A1B6GJJ8-F1
#
_entry.id   AF-A0A1B6GJJ8-F1
#
_cell.length_a   1.000
_cell.length_b   1.000
_cell.length_c   1.000
_cell.angle_alpha   90.00
_cell.angle_beta   90.00
_cell.angle_gamma   90.00
#
_symmetry.space_group_name_H-M   'P 1'
#
loop_
_entity.id
_entity.type
_entity.pdbx_description
1 polymer ?
#
loop_
_entity_poly.entity_id
_entity_poly.type
_entity_poly.pdbx_seq_one_letter_code
_entity_poly.pdbx_strand_id
1 'polypeptide(L)'
;GISKMQWLHFKKTDPYTLFFKESFNMPTFNKLNMKKAGRPVNDLPPLKPASEKPKIKKVKFDNLQSLLPYVPPIYHAFFNSLQFAGAPDGNAINQDEPLDEDEAAQNIFDSDTEPLD
;
A
#
# COMPACT_ATOMS: atom_id res chain seq x y z
N GLY A 1 -16.35 23.76 29.77
CA GLY A 1 -16.52 22.63 28.82
C GLY A 1 -17.57 23.01 27.80
N ILE A 2 -17.56 22.39 26.61
CA ILE A 2 -18.47 22.70 25.48
C ILE A 2 -19.97 22.66 25.84
N SER A 3 -20.33 21.99 26.94
CA SER A 3 -21.70 21.88 27.46
C SER A 3 -22.38 23.20 27.82
N LYS A 4 -21.63 24.30 27.94
CA LYS A 4 -22.18 25.63 28.26
C LYS A 4 -22.39 26.53 27.03
N MET A 5 -22.03 26.06 25.84
CA MET A 5 -22.16 26.85 24.61
C MET A 5 -23.63 26.90 24.16
N GLN A 6 -24.18 28.10 24.04
CA GLN A 6 -25.58 28.31 23.62
C GLN A 6 -25.67 28.92 22.22
N TRP A 7 -24.72 29.77 21.85
CA TRP A 7 -24.70 30.45 20.57
C TRP A 7 -23.40 30.15 19.84
N LEU A 8 -23.50 29.76 18.57
CA LEU A 8 -22.37 29.44 17.72
C LEU A 8 -22.36 30.34 16.49
N HIS A 9 -21.19 30.80 16.09
CA HIS A 9 -20.99 31.64 14.93
C HIS A 9 -19.77 31.14 14.14
N PHE A 10 -19.98 30.95 12.85
CA PHE A 10 -18.96 30.46 11.92
C PHE A 10 -18.66 31.54 10.88
N LYS A 11 -17.38 31.80 10.64
CA LYS A 11 -16.93 32.79 9.65
C LYS A 11 -16.21 32.10 8.52
N LYS A 12 -16.58 32.41 7.27
CA LYS A 12 -15.86 31.91 6.08
C LYS A 12 -14.39 32.36 6.05
N THR A 13 -14.10 33.53 6.62
CA THR A 13 -12.75 34.09 6.70
C THR A 13 -11.85 33.36 7.68
N ASP A 14 -12.42 32.61 8.63
CA ASP A 14 -11.67 31.88 9.65
C ASP A 14 -12.35 30.51 9.92
N PRO A 15 -12.18 29.55 9.00
CA PRO A 15 -12.92 28.29 9.02
C PRO A 15 -12.51 27.36 10.17
N TYR A 16 -11.38 27.63 10.84
CA TYR A 16 -10.87 26.81 11.92
C TYR A 16 -11.10 27.41 13.31
N THR A 17 -11.81 28.54 13.41
CA THR A 17 -12.15 29.15 14.69
C THR A 17 -13.66 29.13 14.90
N LEU A 18 -14.08 28.49 15.98
CA LEU A 18 -15.46 28.53 16.45
C LEU A 18 -15.65 29.73 17.37
N PHE A 19 -16.58 30.62 17.03
CA PHE A 19 -16.98 31.73 17.89
C PHE A 19 -18.22 31.32 18.68
N PHE A 20 -18.21 31.43 20.00
CA PHE A 20 -19.35 31.02 20.83
C PHE A 20 -19.70 31.99 21.97
N LYS A 21 -20.96 31.93 22.45
CA LYS A 21 -21.40 32.55 23.71
C LYS A 21 -22.10 31.53 24.60
N GLU A 22 -21.97 31.70 25.91
CA GLU A 22 -22.66 30.89 26.92
C GLU A 22 -23.98 31.52 27.41
N SER A 23 -24.23 32.79 27.09
CA SER A 23 -25.46 33.51 27.43
C SER A 23 -25.72 34.62 26.41
N PHE A 24 -26.98 34.98 26.22
CA PHE A 24 -27.42 36.03 25.31
C PHE A 24 -26.84 37.41 25.66
N ASN A 25 -26.73 37.71 26.96
CA ASN A 25 -26.30 39.03 27.45
C ASN A 25 -24.78 39.28 27.34
N MET A 26 -24.01 38.32 26.79
CA MET A 26 -22.58 38.54 26.61
C MET A 26 -22.31 39.45 25.40
N PRO A 27 -21.53 40.54 25.58
CA PRO A 27 -21.27 41.50 24.50
C PRO A 27 -20.39 40.90 23.40
N THR A 28 -19.49 39.99 23.75
CA THR A 28 -18.47 39.45 22.85
C THR A 28 -18.55 37.93 22.71
N PHE A 29 -18.04 37.40 21.60
CA PHE A 29 -17.91 35.97 21.37
C PHE A 29 -16.55 35.48 21.86
N ASN A 30 -16.54 34.37 22.58
CA ASN A 30 -15.33 33.60 22.87
C ASN A 30 -14.87 32.85 21.62
N LYS A 31 -13.57 32.55 21.54
CA LYS A 31 -12.97 31.86 20.38
C LYS A 31 -12.42 30.51 20.82
N LEU A 32 -12.75 29.46 20.08
CA LEU A 32 -12.18 28.13 20.22
C LEU A 32 -11.48 27.76 18.91
N ASN A 33 -10.16 27.55 18.98
CA ASN A 33 -9.39 27.07 17.85
C ASN A 33 -9.64 25.57 17.66
N MET A 34 -10.23 25.22 16.52
CA MET A 34 -10.57 23.85 16.14
C MET A 34 -9.50 23.21 15.25
N LYS A 35 -8.37 23.87 14.99
CA LYS A 35 -7.23 23.21 14.37
C LYS A 35 -6.86 22.03 15.26
N LYS A 36 -6.99 20.82 14.73
CA LYS A 36 -6.46 19.63 15.38
C LYS A 36 -4.97 19.88 15.59
N ALA A 37 -4.55 20.09 16.83
CA ALA A 37 -3.22 19.66 17.23
C ALA A 37 -3.28 18.14 17.13
N GLY A 38 -3.05 17.60 15.92
CA GLY A 38 -2.85 16.18 15.76
C GLY A 38 -1.74 15.73 16.70
N ARG A 39 -1.69 14.44 16.99
CA ARG A 39 -0.49 13.87 17.59
C ARG A 39 0.69 14.29 16.69
N PRO A 40 1.78 14.87 17.21
CA PRO A 40 2.97 15.01 16.40
C PRO A 40 3.25 13.64 15.78
N VAL A 41 3.59 13.62 14.49
CA VAL A 41 4.04 12.40 13.85
C VAL A 41 5.36 12.08 14.53
N ASN A 42 5.30 11.33 15.63
CA ASN A 42 6.50 10.76 16.20
C ASN A 42 7.02 9.83 15.11
N ASP A 43 8.25 10.08 14.65
CA ASP A 43 8.93 9.20 13.71
C ASP A 43 8.88 7.79 14.30
N LEU A 44 8.04 6.93 13.71
CA LEU A 44 7.98 5.54 14.10
C LEU A 44 9.38 4.96 13.83
N PRO A 45 9.99 4.27 14.80
CA PRO A 45 11.26 3.62 14.53
C PRO A 45 11.06 2.68 13.34
N PRO A 46 11.98 2.67 12.37
CA PRO A 46 11.88 1.78 11.22
C PRO A 46 11.79 0.34 11.72
N LEU A 47 10.82 -0.43 11.20
CA LEU A 47 10.53 -1.80 11.65
C LEU A 47 11.76 -2.71 11.58
N LYS A 48 12.73 -2.41 10.70
CA LYS A 48 14.04 -3.06 10.58
C LYS A 48 15.09 -2.05 10.09
N PRO A 49 16.38 -2.19 10.46
CA PRO A 49 17.44 -1.37 9.89
C PRO A 49 17.48 -1.57 8.37
N ALA A 50 17.63 -0.47 7.61
CA ALA A 50 17.66 -0.47 6.15
C ALA A 50 18.82 -1.30 5.55
N SER A 51 19.77 -1.74 6.37
CA SER A 51 20.96 -2.48 5.96
C SER A 51 20.69 -3.90 5.48
N GLU A 52 19.55 -4.50 5.84
CA GLU A 52 19.27 -5.91 5.51
C GLU A 52 17.88 -6.08 4.92
N LYS A 53 17.78 -5.87 3.60
CA LYS A 53 16.64 -6.43 2.85
C LYS A 53 16.71 -7.96 3.01
N PRO A 54 15.70 -8.61 3.61
CA PRO A 54 15.77 -10.05 3.83
C PRO A 54 15.79 -10.78 2.48
N LYS A 55 16.85 -11.55 2.23
CA LYS A 55 16.94 -12.43 1.06
C LYS A 55 15.94 -13.58 1.20
N ILE A 56 15.14 -13.84 0.18
CA ILE A 56 14.19 -14.96 0.19
C ILE A 56 14.90 -16.27 -0.20
N LYS A 57 14.29 -17.42 0.09
CA LYS A 57 14.81 -18.72 -0.40
C LYS A 57 14.66 -18.80 -1.92
N LYS A 58 15.60 -19.44 -2.62
CA LYS A 58 15.55 -19.63 -4.09
C LYS A 58 14.23 -20.25 -4.55
N VAL A 59 13.79 -21.33 -3.93
CA VAL A 59 12.50 -21.99 -4.23
C VAL A 59 11.31 -21.02 -4.17
N LYS A 60 11.33 -20.08 -3.21
CA LYS A 60 10.28 -19.08 -3.08
C LYS A 60 10.37 -18.03 -4.20
N PHE A 61 11.57 -17.65 -4.61
CA PHE A 61 11.77 -16.75 -5.74
C PHE A 61 11.24 -17.37 -7.03
N ASP A 62 11.61 -18.62 -7.33
CA ASP A 62 11.18 -19.32 -8.54
C ASP A 62 9.65 -19.46 -8.60
N ASN A 63 9.01 -19.79 -7.47
CA ASN A 63 7.54 -19.81 -7.37
C ASN A 63 6.89 -18.44 -7.57
N LEU A 64 7.54 -17.34 -7.20
CA LEU A 64 7.01 -16.00 -7.44
C LEU A 64 7.16 -15.60 -8.92
N GLN A 65 8.24 -16.03 -9.56
CA GLN A 65 8.48 -15.79 -10.99
C GLN A 65 7.47 -16.54 -11.86
N SER A 66 7.14 -17.80 -11.53
CA SER A 66 6.13 -18.57 -12.27
C SER A 66 4.71 -18.02 -12.13
N LEU A 67 4.44 -17.21 -11.10
CA LEU A 67 3.14 -16.58 -10.87
C LEU A 67 2.99 -15.21 -11.54
N LEU A 68 4.06 -14.65 -12.14
CA LEU A 68 4.01 -13.35 -12.82
C LEU A 68 2.92 -13.21 -13.89
N PRO A 69 2.58 -14.24 -14.70
CA PRO A 69 1.50 -14.14 -15.69
C PRO A 69 0.13 -13.78 -15.08
N TYR A 70 -0.07 -14.10 -13.80
CA TYR A 70 -1.32 -13.82 -13.07
C TYR A 70 -1.29 -12.48 -12.32
N VAL A 71 -0.15 -11.80 -12.29
CA VAL A 71 0.04 -10.52 -11.60
C VAL A 71 0.00 -9.39 -12.62
N PRO A 72 -0.71 -8.28 -12.35
CA PRO A 72 -0.69 -7.12 -13.23
C PRO A 72 0.75 -6.62 -13.52
N PRO A 73 1.08 -6.27 -14.78
CA PRO A 73 2.43 -5.86 -15.18
C PRO A 73 3.02 -4.70 -14.36
N ILE A 74 2.17 -3.82 -13.82
CA ILE A 74 2.59 -2.70 -12.95
C ILE A 74 3.36 -3.15 -11.71
N TYR A 75 3.21 -4.41 -11.27
CA TYR A 75 3.90 -4.95 -10.10
C TYR A 75 5.11 -5.84 -10.46
N HIS A 76 5.34 -6.15 -11.74
CA HIS A 76 6.41 -7.07 -12.15
C HIS A 76 7.80 -6.54 -11.75
N ALA A 77 8.02 -5.23 -11.86
CA ALA A 77 9.26 -4.58 -11.44
C ALA A 77 9.64 -4.88 -9.97
N PHE A 78 8.64 -4.99 -9.09
CA PHE A 78 8.87 -5.35 -7.70
C PHE A 78 9.41 -6.78 -7.57
N PHE A 79 8.74 -7.76 -8.19
CA PHE A 79 9.13 -9.18 -8.09
C PHE A 79 10.48 -9.47 -8.75
N ASN A 80 10.79 -8.78 -9.84
CA ASN A 80 12.08 -8.90 -10.54
C ASN A 80 13.23 -8.31 -9.72
N SER A 81 12.96 -7.35 -8.83
CA SER A 81 13.97 -6.74 -7.95
C SER A 81 14.28 -7.55 -6.68
N LEU A 82 13.59 -8.68 -6.45
CA LEU A 82 13.78 -9.49 -5.25
C LEU A 82 15.12 -10.24 -5.28
N GLN A 83 15.84 -10.19 -4.16
CA GLN A 83 17.07 -10.97 -3.97
C GLN A 83 16.79 -12.29 -3.27
N PHE A 84 17.46 -13.36 -3.68
CA PHE A 84 17.41 -14.65 -3.00
C PHE A 84 18.78 -15.08 -2.44
N ALA A 85 18.77 -15.97 -1.46
CA ALA A 85 19.99 -16.48 -0.82
C ALA A 85 20.83 -17.27 -1.85
N GLY A 86 22.07 -16.83 -2.06
CA GLY A 86 22.99 -17.41 -3.06
C GLY A 86 22.98 -16.71 -4.42
N ALA A 87 22.18 -15.66 -4.62
CA ALA A 87 22.32 -14.80 -5.79
C ALA A 87 23.65 -14.03 -5.72
N PRO A 88 24.45 -13.97 -6.80
CA PRO A 88 25.55 -13.02 -6.89
C PRO A 88 24.98 -11.60 -6.76
N ASP A 89 25.65 -10.75 -5.99
CA ASP A 89 25.18 -9.39 -5.74
C ASP A 89 25.18 -8.60 -7.06
N GLY A 90 24.03 -8.56 -7.75
CA GLY A 90 23.88 -7.86 -9.03
C GLY A 90 22.97 -8.53 -10.07
N ASN A 91 21.96 -9.31 -9.68
CA ASN A 91 21.09 -9.97 -10.66
C ASN A 91 20.06 -8.98 -11.26
N ALA A 92 20.50 -8.17 -12.23
CA ALA A 92 19.61 -7.56 -13.21
C ALA A 92 19.19 -8.66 -14.19
N ILE A 93 18.02 -9.27 -13.94
CA ILE A 93 17.36 -10.08 -14.97
C ILE A 93 16.84 -9.08 -16.00
N ASN A 94 17.66 -8.80 -17.02
CA ASN A 94 17.19 -8.22 -18.28
C ASN A 94 16.51 -9.37 -19.02
N GLN A 95 15.18 -9.37 -19.08
CA GLN A 95 14.43 -10.20 -20.01
C GLN A 95 14.03 -9.34 -21.20
N ASP A 96 14.96 -9.22 -22.15
CA ASP A 96 14.65 -9.09 -23.57
C ASP A 96 15.12 -10.40 -24.22
N GLU A 97 14.34 -11.46 -24.06
CA GLU A 97 14.46 -12.68 -24.85
C GLU A 97 13.07 -12.94 -25.47
N PRO A 98 12.94 -12.95 -26.81
CA PRO A 98 11.68 -13.27 -27.46
C PRO A 98 11.32 -14.73 -27.18
N LEU A 99 10.10 -14.96 -26.69
CA LEU A 99 9.54 -16.29 -26.56
C LEU A 99 9.34 -16.87 -27.96
N ASP A 100 10.11 -17.89 -28.32
CA ASP A 100 9.87 -18.72 -29.50
C ASP A 100 8.47 -19.36 -29.39
N GLU A 101 7.58 -18.99 -30.31
CA GLU A 101 6.15 -19.36 -30.31
C GLU A 101 5.87 -20.85 -30.68
N ASP A 102 6.91 -21.67 -30.87
CA ASP A 102 6.76 -22.99 -31.52
C ASP A 102 6.61 -24.20 -30.57
N GLU A 103 6.75 -24.05 -29.25
CA GLU A 103 6.59 -25.20 -28.30
C GLU A 103 5.21 -25.33 -27.66
N ALA A 104 4.27 -24.41 -27.91
CA ALA A 104 2.93 -24.43 -27.31
C ALA A 104 1.98 -25.50 -27.91
N ALA A 105 2.42 -26.31 -28.89
CA ALA A 105 1.55 -27.16 -29.69
C ALA A 105 1.60 -28.68 -29.38
N GLN A 106 2.12 -29.13 -28.23
CA GLN A 106 2.25 -30.59 -27.98
C GLN A 106 1.54 -31.17 -26.74
N ASN A 107 0.76 -30.40 -25.98
CA ASN A 107 -0.13 -31.01 -24.98
C ASN A 107 -1.56 -31.15 -25.53
N ILE A 108 -1.70 -32.05 -26.50
CA ILE A 108 -2.99 -32.54 -27.02
C ILE A 108 -3.55 -33.51 -25.98
N PHE A 109 -4.59 -33.06 -25.29
CA PHE A 109 -5.61 -33.82 -24.56
C PHE A 109 -5.59 -35.36 -24.78
N ASP A 110 -5.06 -36.11 -23.82
CA ASP A 110 -5.55 -37.46 -23.52
C ASP A 110 -6.72 -37.31 -22.52
N SER A 111 -7.91 -37.07 -23.07
CA SER A 111 -9.16 -37.19 -22.32
C SER A 111 -9.52 -38.67 -22.19
N ASP A 112 -9.15 -39.29 -21.06
CA ASP A 112 -9.75 -40.54 -20.59
C ASP A 112 -11.27 -40.38 -20.52
N THR A 113 -11.96 -41.00 -21.47
CA THR A 113 -13.40 -41.22 -21.45
C THR A 113 -13.61 -42.73 -21.52
N GLU A 114 -13.71 -43.39 -20.37
CA GLU A 114 -14.23 -44.76 -20.30
C GLU A 114 -15.74 -44.72 -20.01
N PRO A 115 -16.59 -45.32 -20.86
CA PRO A 115 -17.97 -45.63 -20.51
C PRO A 115 -18.07 -46.99 -19.79
N LEU A 116 -18.81 -47.01 -18.68
CA LEU A 116 -19.25 -48.23 -17.98
C LEU A 116 -20.34 -48.96 -18.79
N ASP A 117 -20.13 -50.24 -19.07
CA ASP A 117 -21.17 -51.23 -19.42
C ASP A 117 -21.77 -51.86 -18.16
#